data_AF-A0A377BD72-F1
#
_entry.id   AF-A0A377BD72-F1
#
_cell.length_a   1.000
_cell.length_b   1.000
_cell.length_c   1.000
_cell.angle_alpha   90.00
_cell.angle_beta   90.00
_cell.angle_gamma   90.00
#
_symmetry.space_group_name_H-M   'P 1'
#
loop_
_entity.id
_entity.type
_entity.pdbx_description
1 polymer ?
#
loop_
_entity_poly.entity_id
_entity_poly.type
_entity_poly.pdbx_seq_one_letter_code
_entity_poly.pdbx_strand_id
1 'polypeptide(L)' 'MERELTVERTRAGLEVAKQLGRKGGRKPKMTDSKIESAKKLLASGVPPKDVAKNLGVSIPTLYRWVPASTHA' A
#
# COMPACT_ATOMS: atom_id res chain seq x y z
N MET A 1 25.22 -1.39 27.60
CA MET A 1 26.32 -0.91 26.75
C MET A 1 26.36 -1.55 25.36
N GLU A 2 26.66 -2.85 25.17
CA GLU A 2 26.80 -3.41 23.80
C GLU A 2 25.52 -3.34 22.95
N ARG A 3 24.36 -3.71 23.53
CA ARG A 3 23.07 -3.62 22.82
C ARG A 3 22.72 -2.21 22.37
N GLU A 4 23.02 -1.22 23.21
CA GLU A 4 22.75 0.19 22.89
C GLU A 4 23.58 0.64 21.69
N LEU A 5 24.86 0.27 21.66
CA LEU A 5 25.75 0.54 20.53
C LEU A 5 25.26 -0.11 19.22
N THR A 6 24.75 -1.34 19.28
CA THR A 6 24.18 -2.03 18.11
C THR A 6 22.90 -1.35 17.60
N VAL A 7 22.02 -0.94 18.52
CA VAL A 7 20.78 -0.23 18.18
C VAL A 7 21.09 1.11 17.53
N GLU A 8 22.05 1.85 18.09
CA GLU A 8 22.48 3.16 17.57
C GLU A 8 23.05 3.03 16.14
N ARG A 9 23.94 2.08 15.91
CA ARG A 9 24.48 1.79 14.56
C ARG A 9 23.40 1.41 13.56
N THR A 10 22.43 0.58 13.99
CA THR A 10 21.34 0.16 13.12
C THR A 10 20.45 1.34 12.73
N ARG A 11 20.13 2.22 13.69
CA ARG A 11 19.34 3.43 13.45
C ARG A 11 20.05 4.39 12.49
N ALA A 12 21.34 4.62 12.70
CA ALA A 12 22.16 5.45 11.81
C ALA A 12 22.16 4.89 10.37
N GLY A 13 22.32 3.58 10.21
CA GLY A 13 22.25 2.95 8.88
C GLY A 13 20.88 3.04 8.21
N LEU A 14 19.79 2.89 8.99
CA LEU A 14 18.42 3.05 8.49
C LEU A 14 18.15 4.49 8.06
N GLU A 15 18.69 5.47 8.77
CA GLU A 15 18.55 6.89 8.44
C GLU A 15 19.25 7.23 7.12
N VAL A 16 20.50 6.80 6.95
CA VAL A 16 21.24 6.94 5.68
C VAL A 16 20.46 6.30 4.53
N ALA A 17 19.94 5.08 4.72
CA ALA A 17 19.17 4.41 3.69
C ALA A 17 17.88 5.17 3.35
N LYS A 18 17.20 5.76 4.34
CA LYS A 18 16.01 6.59 4.14
C LYS A 18 16.34 7.86 3.35
N GLN A 19 17.46 8.52 3.64
CA GLN A 19 17.94 9.69 2.89
C GLN A 19 18.23 9.35 1.42
N LEU A 20 18.74 8.14 1.15
CA LEU A 20 18.91 7.61 -0.21
C LEU A 20 17.61 7.17 -0.90
N GLY A 21 16.45 7.42 -0.29
CA GLY A 21 15.13 7.14 -0.89
C GLY A 21 14.55 5.77 -0.57
N ARG A 22 15.15 5.00 0.34
CA ARG A 22 14.58 3.72 0.79
C ARG A 22 13.30 3.96 1.61
N LYS A 23 12.14 3.64 1.04
CA LYS A 23 10.84 3.75 1.72
C LYS A 23 10.69 2.82 2.94
N GLY A 24 11.29 1.63 2.90
CA GLY A 24 11.18 0.62 3.96
C GLY A 24 9.77 -0.02 4.06
N GLY A 25 9.55 -0.79 5.12
CA GLY A 25 8.25 -1.40 5.44
C GLY A 25 7.78 -2.50 4.47
N ARG A 26 6.54 -2.95 4.67
CA ARG A 26 5.89 -3.96 3.79
C ARG A 26 5.50 -3.31 2.47
N LYS A 27 5.86 -3.95 1.34
CA LYS A 27 5.44 -3.50 0.00
C LYS A 27 3.91 -3.45 -0.12
N PRO A 28 3.33 -2.37 -0.70
CA PRO A 28 1.90 -2.30 -0.96
C PRO A 28 1.42 -3.45 -1.86
N LYS A 29 0.23 -4.01 -1.55
CA LYS A 29 -0.42 -5.03 -2.40
C LYS A 29 -1.15 -4.44 -3.61
N MET A 30 -1.55 -3.17 -3.51
CA MET A 30 -2.13 -2.41 -4.63
C MET A 30 -1.00 -1.75 -5.41
N THR A 31 -1.08 -1.88 -6.72
CA THR A 31 -0.24 -1.23 -7.71
C THR A 31 -1.12 -0.30 -8.53
N ASP A 32 -0.52 0.64 -9.25
CA ASP A 32 -1.27 1.61 -10.06
C ASP A 32 -2.18 0.92 -11.09
N SER A 33 -1.69 -0.13 -11.74
CA SER A 33 -2.47 -0.99 -12.63
C SER A 33 -3.70 -1.63 -11.94
N LYS A 34 -3.59 -2.05 -10.67
CA LYS A 34 -4.74 -2.57 -9.92
C LYS A 34 -5.72 -1.48 -9.55
N ILE A 35 -5.25 -0.27 -9.27
CA ILE A 35 -6.11 0.88 -8.97
C ILE A 35 -6.91 1.26 -10.22
N GLU A 36 -6.28 1.33 -11.37
CA GLU A 36 -6.96 1.59 -12.65
C GLU A 36 -7.99 0.51 -12.98
N SER A 37 -7.62 -0.76 -12.79
CA SER A 37 -8.53 -1.89 -12.99
C SER A 37 -9.72 -1.83 -12.04
N ALA A 38 -9.48 -1.50 -10.77
CA ALA A 38 -10.54 -1.31 -9.79
C ALA A 38 -11.52 -0.21 -10.21
N LYS A 39 -11.01 0.96 -10.62
CA LYS A 39 -11.82 2.09 -11.07
C LYS A 39 -12.69 1.73 -12.28
N LYS A 40 -12.12 1.03 -13.27
CA LYS A 40 -12.87 0.56 -14.46
C LYS A 40 -14.00 -0.41 -14.08
N LEU A 41 -13.72 -1.38 -13.22
CA LEU A 41 -14.71 -2.38 -12.79
C LEU A 41 -15.84 -1.73 -11.97
N LEU A 42 -15.50 -0.80 -11.07
CA LEU A 42 -16.49 -0.05 -10.31
C LEU A 42 -17.35 0.84 -11.22
N ALA A 43 -16.75 1.50 -12.21
CA ALA A 43 -17.47 2.30 -13.19
C ALA A 43 -18.42 1.46 -14.08
N SER A 44 -18.06 0.20 -14.35
CA SER A 44 -18.96 -0.75 -15.04
C SER A 44 -20.09 -1.30 -14.16
N GLY A 45 -20.20 -0.87 -12.90
CA GLY A 45 -21.26 -1.29 -11.99
C GLY A 45 -21.01 -2.61 -11.25
N VAL A 46 -19.78 -3.15 -11.29
CA VAL A 46 -19.44 -4.38 -10.55
C VAL A 46 -19.42 -4.09 -9.05
N PRO A 47 -20.06 -4.91 -8.20
CA PRO A 47 -20.04 -4.72 -6.76
C PRO A 47 -18.61 -4.68 -6.17
N PRO A 48 -18.30 -3.77 -5.23
CA PRO A 48 -16.95 -3.65 -4.64
C PRO A 48 -16.41 -4.95 -4.03
N LYS A 49 -17.29 -5.83 -3.54
CA LYS A 49 -16.94 -7.15 -3.01
C LYS A 49 -16.29 -8.03 -4.08
N ASP A 50 -16.86 -8.05 -5.28
CA ASP A 50 -16.38 -8.88 -6.38
C ASP A 50 -15.11 -8.27 -6.99
N VAL A 51 -15.05 -6.94 -7.08
CA VAL A 51 -13.82 -6.22 -7.48
C VAL A 51 -12.66 -6.56 -6.55
N ALA A 52 -12.89 -6.51 -5.23
CA ALA A 52 -11.86 -6.84 -4.24
C ALA A 52 -11.38 -8.30 -4.37
N LYS A 53 -12.33 -9.24 -4.56
CA LYS A 53 -12.03 -10.66 -4.78
C LYS A 53 -11.20 -10.87 -6.05
N ASN A 54 -11.57 -10.24 -7.15
CA ASN A 54 -10.88 -10.34 -8.44
C ASN A 54 -9.44 -9.79 -8.35
N LEU A 55 -9.22 -8.73 -7.58
CA LEU A 55 -7.90 -8.13 -7.38
C LEU A 55 -7.05 -8.81 -6.30
N GLY A 56 -7.62 -9.79 -5.59
CA GLY A 56 -6.97 -10.53 -4.51
C GLY A 56 -6.67 -9.65 -3.28
N VAL A 57 -7.50 -8.65 -3.02
CA VAL A 57 -7.36 -7.72 -1.88
C VAL A 57 -8.60 -7.75 -1.00
N SER A 58 -8.48 -7.32 0.26
CA SER A 58 -9.64 -7.18 1.13
C SER A 58 -10.47 -5.95 0.75
N ILE A 59 -11.78 -5.96 1.05
CA ILE A 59 -12.68 -4.82 0.82
C ILE A 59 -12.15 -3.52 1.48
N PRO A 60 -11.65 -3.54 2.75
CA PRO A 60 -11.04 -2.35 3.34
C PRO A 60 -9.79 -1.87 2.59
N THR A 61 -9.01 -2.80 2.02
CA THR A 61 -7.86 -2.43 1.20
C THR A 61 -8.33 -1.74 -0.07
N LEU A 62 -9.37 -2.24 -0.74
CA LEU A 62 -9.95 -1.60 -1.91
C LEU A 62 -10.37 -0.16 -1.60
N TYR A 63 -11.19 0.05 -0.55
CA TYR A 63 -11.67 1.40 -0.19
C TYR A 63 -10.57 2.37 0.25
N ARG A 64 -9.49 1.88 0.86
CA ARG A 64 -8.34 2.73 1.23
C ARG A 64 -7.67 3.36 0.00
N TRP A 65 -7.72 2.69 -1.15
CA TRP A 65 -7.11 3.17 -2.40
C TRP A 65 -8.12 3.78 -3.37
N VAL A 66 -9.38 3.35 -3.32
CA VAL A 66 -10.48 3.87 -4.15
C VAL A 66 -11.68 4.18 -3.22
N PRO A 67 -11.75 5.40 -2.66
CA PRO A 67 -12.83 5.81 -1.79
C PRO A 67 -14.17 5.86 -2.55
N ALA A 68 -15.26 5.47 -1.90
CA ALA A 68 -16.60 5.51 -2.49
C ALA A 68 -17.04 6.94 -2.86
N SER A 69 -16.52 7.95 -2.17
CA SER A 69 -16.86 9.38 -2.38
C SER A 69 -16.27 9.99 -3.65
N THR A 70 -15.38 9.30 -4.36
CA THR A 70 -14.75 9.82 -5.58
C THR A 70 -15.58 9.54 -6.84
N HIS A 71 -16.67 8.76 -6.71
CA HIS A 71 -17.65 8.54 -7.77
C HIS A 71 -18.92 9.34 -7.45
N ALA A 72 -18.90 10.64 -7.75
CA ALA A 72 -20.07 11.52 -7.85
C ALA A 72 -20.08 12.17 -9.23
#